data_AF-A0A5K1BXF6-F1
#
_entry.id   AF-A0A5K1BXF6-F1
#
_cell.length_a   1.000
_cell.length_b   1.000
_cell.length_c   1.000
_cell.angle_alpha   90.00
_cell.angle_beta   90.00
_cell.angle_gamma   90.00
#
_symmetry.space_group_name_H-M   'P 1'
#
loop_
_entity.id
_entity.type
_entity.pdbx_description
1 polymer ?
#
loop_
_entity_poly.entity_id
_entity_poly.type
_entity_poly.pdbx_seq_one_letter_code
_entity_poly.pdbx_strand_id
1 'polypeptide(L)'
;SLKASVLNADLVIVASETVHFDSELPHYKTKDGVYRDPSDSGRIVSPTLMWVEALDLLLGKLTASGLDLGRIIAVSGSGQQHGSVYWKKGSLQLLASLDPEKPLTTQLSDAFSTKESPIWMDSSTTAQCREIENAVGGALTLAQLTGSRAYERFTGPQIRKIYQTQPDVYHNTERISLVSSFMASLLIGAYASIDEADGSGMNLMDIKERAWLNVALE
;
A
#
# COMPACT_ATOMS: atom_id res chain seq x y z
N SER A 1 9.74 -6.56 -5.69
CA SER A 1 9.98 -7.74 -4.84
C SER A 1 9.52 -7.43 -3.42
N LEU A 2 9.38 -8.46 -2.58
CA LEU A 2 9.23 -8.34 -1.14
C LEU A 2 10.48 -8.92 -0.47
N LYS A 3 10.97 -8.31 0.60
CA LYS A 3 12.21 -8.71 1.28
C LYS A 3 12.00 -8.75 2.78
N ALA A 4 12.68 -9.67 3.46
CA ALA A 4 12.80 -9.69 4.90
C ALA A 4 14.26 -9.89 5.31
N SER A 5 14.67 -9.21 6.39
CA SER A 5 15.93 -9.44 7.07
C SER A 5 15.63 -9.57 8.56
N VAL A 6 16.19 -10.60 9.19
CA VAL A 6 16.00 -10.88 10.61
C VAL A 6 17.29 -10.55 11.33
N LEU A 7 17.20 -9.71 12.36
CA LEU A 7 18.34 -9.28 13.16
C LEU A 7 18.27 -9.93 14.55
N ASN A 8 19.43 -10.30 15.10
CA ASN A 8 19.54 -10.68 16.50
C ASN A 8 19.66 -9.43 17.41
N ALA A 9 19.80 -9.65 18.72
CA ALA A 9 19.93 -8.58 19.70
C ALA A 9 21.17 -7.68 19.50
N ASP A 10 22.19 -8.18 18.81
CA ASP A 10 23.43 -7.45 18.49
C ASP A 10 23.33 -6.69 17.15
N LEU A 11 22.12 -6.60 16.57
CA LEU A 11 21.84 -5.98 15.26
C LEU A 11 22.57 -6.66 14.10
N VAL A 12 22.88 -7.95 14.23
CA VAL A 12 23.47 -8.76 13.17
C VAL A 12 22.38 -9.48 12.41
N ILE A 13 22.43 -9.42 11.08
CA ILE A 13 21.52 -10.15 10.21
C ILE A 13 21.81 -11.65 10.32
N VAL A 14 20.81 -12.42 10.78
CA VAL A 14 20.89 -13.88 10.96
C VAL A 14 20.13 -14.65 9.88
N ALA A 15 19.19 -14.01 9.20
CA ALA A 15 18.50 -14.57 8.05
C ALA A 15 18.08 -13.43 7.10
N SER A 16 17.98 -13.71 5.81
CA SER A 16 17.40 -12.79 4.83
C SER A 16 16.81 -13.55 3.67
N GLU A 17 15.59 -13.17 3.30
CA GLU A 17 14.85 -13.80 2.21
C GLU A 17 14.27 -12.73 1.28
N THR A 18 14.02 -13.11 0.03
CA THR A 18 13.43 -12.23 -0.98
C THR A 18 12.50 -13.03 -1.88
N VAL A 19 11.37 -12.42 -2.23
CA VAL A 19 10.44 -12.89 -3.26
C VAL A 19 10.45 -11.90 -4.43
N HIS A 20 10.95 -12.36 -5.57
CA HIS A 20 10.98 -11.61 -6.82
C HIS A 20 9.67 -11.82 -7.59
N PHE A 21 8.84 -10.79 -7.67
CA PHE A 21 7.48 -10.86 -8.21
C PHE A 21 7.40 -11.52 -9.60
N ASP A 22 8.17 -11.06 -10.59
CA ASP A 22 8.02 -11.58 -11.95
C ASP A 22 8.47 -13.04 -12.10
N SER A 23 9.53 -13.44 -11.40
CA SER A 23 10.09 -14.80 -11.54
C SER A 23 9.41 -15.82 -10.65
N GLU A 24 8.89 -15.41 -9.50
CA GLU A 24 8.32 -16.31 -8.49
C GLU A 24 6.80 -16.26 -8.41
N LEU A 25 6.18 -15.21 -8.98
CA LEU A 25 4.74 -15.05 -9.10
C LEU A 25 4.33 -14.80 -10.57
N PRO A 26 4.81 -15.60 -11.54
CA PRO A 26 4.67 -15.32 -12.97
C PRO A 26 3.21 -15.35 -13.45
N HIS A 27 2.28 -15.97 -12.72
CA HIS A 27 0.85 -15.99 -13.04
C HIS A 27 0.19 -14.62 -12.98
N TYR A 28 0.76 -13.65 -12.24
CA TYR A 28 0.31 -12.26 -12.32
C TYR A 28 0.77 -11.57 -13.60
N LYS A 29 1.73 -12.11 -14.37
CA LYS A 29 2.16 -11.56 -15.67
C LYS A 29 2.64 -10.10 -15.58
N THR A 30 3.23 -9.71 -14.46
CA THR A 30 3.83 -8.40 -14.29
C THR A 30 5.15 -8.29 -15.07
N LYS A 31 5.57 -7.04 -15.31
CA LYS A 31 6.95 -6.71 -15.71
C LYS A 31 7.48 -5.66 -14.76
N ASP A 32 8.59 -5.96 -14.09
CA ASP A 32 9.14 -5.23 -12.94
C ASP A 32 8.15 -5.13 -11.76
N GLY A 33 7.28 -6.13 -11.59
CA GLY A 33 6.26 -6.16 -10.54
C GLY A 33 5.05 -5.26 -10.78
N VAL A 34 4.84 -4.77 -12.00
CA VAL A 34 3.76 -3.82 -12.31
C VAL A 34 3.06 -4.11 -13.64
N TYR A 35 1.85 -3.58 -13.76
CA TYR A 35 1.15 -3.38 -15.03
C TYR A 35 1.32 -1.95 -15.49
N ARG A 36 1.56 -1.78 -16.79
CA ARG A 36 1.63 -0.49 -17.47
C ARG A 36 0.51 -0.48 -18.49
N ASP A 37 -0.42 0.45 -18.35
CA ASP A 37 -1.56 0.53 -19.25
C ASP A 37 -1.13 1.16 -20.59
N PRO A 38 -1.23 0.46 -21.72
CA PRO A 38 -0.88 1.06 -23.02
C PRO A 38 -1.91 2.12 -23.48
N SER A 39 -3.10 2.17 -22.89
CA SER A 39 -4.18 3.10 -23.23
C SER A 39 -4.19 4.38 -22.38
N ASP A 40 -3.55 4.36 -21.21
CA ASP A 40 -3.34 5.52 -20.33
C ASP A 40 -1.84 5.57 -19.98
N SER A 41 -1.07 6.36 -20.74
CA SER A 41 0.40 6.32 -20.74
C SER A 41 1.08 6.73 -19.43
N GLY A 42 0.32 7.15 -18.41
CA GLY A 42 0.80 7.39 -17.05
C GLY A 42 0.33 6.38 -16.01
N ARG A 43 -0.64 5.50 -16.35
CA ARG A 43 -1.26 4.60 -15.37
C ARG A 43 -0.37 3.38 -15.11
N ILE A 44 0.11 3.27 -13.88
CA ILE A 44 0.98 2.18 -13.44
C ILE A 44 0.51 1.64 -12.10
N VAL A 45 0.19 0.35 -12.08
CA VAL A 45 -0.43 -0.33 -10.94
C VAL A 45 0.25 -1.66 -10.65
N SER A 46 0.04 -2.21 -9.46
CA SER A 46 0.39 -3.59 -9.13
C SER A 46 -0.86 -4.35 -8.66
N PRO A 47 -0.95 -5.67 -8.90
CA PRO A 47 -2.00 -6.49 -8.32
C PRO A 47 -1.85 -6.53 -6.80
N THR A 48 -2.91 -6.17 -6.06
CA THR A 48 -2.87 -6.17 -4.59
C THR A 48 -2.61 -7.57 -4.03
N LEU A 49 -3.25 -8.59 -4.61
CA LEU A 49 -3.08 -9.98 -4.18
C LEU A 49 -1.67 -10.54 -4.41
N MET A 50 -0.91 -10.00 -5.37
CA MET A 50 0.48 -10.39 -5.56
C MET A 50 1.34 -10.05 -4.34
N TRP A 51 1.05 -8.94 -3.66
CA TRP A 51 1.73 -8.58 -2.41
C TRP A 51 1.33 -9.50 -1.25
N VAL A 52 0.07 -9.90 -1.18
CA VAL A 52 -0.42 -10.90 -0.21
C VAL A 52 0.29 -12.24 -0.42
N GLU A 53 0.31 -12.73 -1.66
CA GLU A 53 0.96 -14.00 -2.01
C GLU A 53 2.47 -13.95 -1.76
N ALA A 54 3.11 -12.84 -2.08
CA ALA A 54 4.54 -12.65 -1.81
C ALA A 54 4.85 -12.73 -0.30
N LEU A 55 3.94 -12.29 0.57
CA LEU A 55 4.12 -12.41 2.03
C LEU A 55 4.05 -13.88 2.47
N ASP A 56 3.06 -14.64 2.00
CA ASP A 56 2.95 -16.09 2.26
C ASP A 56 4.25 -16.81 1.84
N LEU A 57 4.72 -16.56 0.62
CA LEU A 57 5.95 -17.14 0.09
C LEU A 57 7.19 -16.74 0.91
N LEU A 58 7.30 -15.48 1.30
CA LEU A 58 8.44 -14.98 2.07
C LEU A 58 8.51 -15.63 3.45
N LEU A 59 7.38 -15.75 4.15
CA LEU A 59 7.29 -16.41 5.45
C LEU A 59 7.60 -17.92 5.34
N GLY A 60 7.13 -18.55 4.26
CA GLY A 60 7.47 -19.93 3.93
C GLY A 60 8.98 -20.13 3.73
N LYS A 61 9.64 -19.23 2.99
CA LYS A 61 11.10 -19.26 2.80
C LYS A 61 11.86 -19.08 4.10
N LEU A 62 11.47 -18.13 4.95
CA LEU A 62 12.08 -17.93 6.27
C LEU A 62 11.94 -19.19 7.14
N THR A 63 10.80 -19.85 7.11
CA THR A 63 10.58 -21.11 7.85
C THR A 63 11.48 -22.22 7.29
N ALA A 64 11.55 -22.34 5.96
CA ALA A 64 12.38 -23.33 5.27
C ALA A 64 13.89 -23.10 5.47
N SER A 65 14.32 -21.87 5.78
CA SER A 65 15.71 -21.55 6.12
C SER A 65 16.13 -22.08 7.50
N GLY A 66 15.22 -22.68 8.26
CA GLY A 66 15.46 -23.15 9.63
C GLY A 66 15.39 -22.05 10.69
N LEU A 67 14.86 -20.86 10.35
CA LEU A 67 14.65 -19.79 11.31
C LEU A 67 13.51 -20.18 12.27
N ASP A 68 13.78 -20.13 13.57
CA ASP A 68 12.76 -20.26 14.60
C ASP A 68 11.96 -18.95 14.72
N LEU A 69 10.81 -18.90 14.06
CA LEU A 69 9.90 -17.74 14.09
C LEU A 69 9.38 -17.45 15.52
N GLY A 70 9.37 -18.43 16.42
CA GLY A 70 8.96 -18.25 17.82
C GLY A 70 9.90 -17.35 18.62
N ARG A 71 11.10 -17.05 18.10
CA ARG A 71 12.06 -16.12 18.71
C ARG A 71 11.91 -14.68 18.24
N ILE A 72 11.04 -14.40 17.27
CA ILE A 72 10.80 -13.04 16.78
C ILE A 72 9.99 -12.28 17.82
N ILE A 73 10.61 -11.26 18.43
CA ILE A 73 9.97 -10.45 19.48
C ILE A 73 9.19 -9.25 18.92
N ALA A 74 9.54 -8.81 17.71
CA ALA A 74 8.94 -7.66 17.06
C ALA A 74 9.16 -7.73 15.55
N VAL A 75 8.26 -7.11 14.80
CA VAL A 75 8.36 -6.93 13.34
C VAL A 75 8.00 -5.50 12.99
N SER A 76 8.72 -4.93 12.02
CA SER A 76 8.41 -3.65 11.39
C SER A 76 8.85 -3.74 9.93
N GLY A 77 8.47 -2.77 9.11
CA GLY A 77 8.79 -2.78 7.70
C GLY A 77 8.59 -1.44 7.02
N SER A 78 8.99 -1.40 5.76
CA SER A 78 8.79 -0.27 4.85
C SER A 78 7.94 -0.71 3.66
N GLY A 79 7.00 0.13 3.23
CA GLY A 79 6.30 -0.03 1.96
C GLY A 79 6.91 0.83 0.87
N GLN A 80 6.69 0.49 -0.41
CA GLN A 80 6.89 1.48 -1.46
C GLN A 80 5.95 2.66 -1.22
N GLN A 81 6.47 3.88 -1.24
CA GLN A 81 5.70 5.06 -0.85
C GLN A 81 4.56 5.35 -1.83
N HIS A 82 3.58 6.12 -1.34
CA HIS A 82 2.43 6.66 -2.08
C HIS A 82 1.40 5.64 -2.58
N GLY A 83 1.80 4.39 -2.84
CA GLY A 83 0.88 3.36 -3.31
C GLY A 83 -0.25 3.11 -2.31
N SER A 84 -1.45 2.86 -2.83
CA SER A 84 -2.67 2.72 -2.00
C SER A 84 -3.42 1.42 -2.26
N VAL A 85 -3.95 0.85 -1.18
CA VAL A 85 -4.80 -0.34 -1.17
C VAL A 85 -6.19 0.05 -0.68
N TYR A 86 -7.22 -0.45 -1.36
CA TYR A 86 -8.62 -0.11 -1.11
C TYR A 86 -9.35 -1.35 -0.61
N TRP A 87 -9.62 -1.38 0.70
CA TRP A 87 -10.29 -2.49 1.36
C TRP A 87 -11.78 -2.43 1.15
N LYS A 88 -12.37 -3.52 0.68
CA LYS A 88 -13.82 -3.64 0.46
C LYS A 88 -14.57 -3.62 1.80
N LYS A 89 -15.82 -3.15 1.81
CA LYS A 89 -16.72 -3.31 2.96
C LYS A 89 -16.77 -4.76 3.48
N GLY A 90 -16.58 -4.93 4.78
CA GLY A 90 -16.53 -6.23 5.47
C GLY A 90 -15.14 -6.87 5.56
N SER A 91 -14.09 -6.23 5.04
CA SER A 91 -12.74 -6.81 5.01
C SER A 91 -12.07 -6.84 6.38
N LEU A 92 -12.45 -5.94 7.30
CA LEU A 92 -11.99 -6.03 8.69
C LEU A 92 -12.36 -7.38 9.32
N GLN A 93 -13.56 -7.89 9.03
CA GLN A 93 -13.99 -9.18 9.55
C GLN A 93 -13.17 -10.33 8.97
N LEU A 94 -12.81 -10.25 7.68
CA LEU A 94 -11.94 -11.24 7.03
C LEU A 94 -10.54 -11.27 7.65
N LEU A 95 -9.95 -10.09 7.90
CA LEU A 95 -8.64 -9.98 8.57
C LEU A 95 -8.67 -10.54 10.01
N ALA A 96 -9.75 -10.28 10.75
CA ALA A 96 -9.89 -10.71 12.13
C ALA A 96 -10.16 -12.23 12.27
N SER A 97 -10.51 -12.92 11.18
CA SER A 97 -10.87 -14.34 11.19
C SER A 97 -9.99 -15.20 10.27
N LEU A 98 -8.71 -14.83 10.12
CA LEU A 98 -7.76 -15.60 9.33
C LEU A 98 -7.53 -16.98 9.94
N ASP A 99 -7.60 -18.00 9.10
CA ASP A 99 -7.29 -19.39 9.40
C ASP A 99 -5.79 -19.65 9.14
N PRO A 100 -4.98 -19.98 10.16
CA PRO A 100 -3.54 -20.19 10.00
C PRO A 100 -3.19 -21.40 9.12
N GLU A 101 -4.13 -22.31 8.88
CA GLU A 101 -3.92 -23.50 8.05
C GLU A 101 -4.15 -23.23 6.55
N LYS A 102 -4.50 -21.99 6.17
CA LYS A 102 -4.83 -21.61 4.78
C LYS A 102 -3.96 -20.45 4.29
N PRO A 103 -3.59 -20.44 2.99
CA PRO A 103 -2.90 -19.29 2.39
C PRO A 103 -3.73 -18.00 2.49
N LEU A 104 -3.08 -16.86 2.79
CA LEU A 104 -3.75 -15.56 2.88
C LEU A 104 -4.47 -15.18 1.59
N THR A 105 -3.89 -15.52 0.44
CA THR A 105 -4.48 -15.22 -0.89
C THR A 105 -5.88 -15.78 -1.08
N THR A 106 -6.13 -17.00 -0.59
CA THR A 106 -7.43 -17.67 -0.71
C THR A 106 -8.48 -16.98 0.18
N GLN A 107 -8.06 -16.48 1.34
CA GLN A 107 -8.90 -15.86 2.36
C GLN A 107 -9.21 -14.38 2.05
N LEU A 108 -8.28 -13.69 1.37
CA LEU A 108 -8.36 -12.26 1.08
C LEU A 108 -8.71 -11.95 -0.39
N SER A 109 -9.08 -12.96 -1.18
CA SER A 109 -9.38 -12.81 -2.61
C SER A 109 -10.52 -11.82 -2.91
N ASP A 110 -11.46 -11.62 -1.99
CA ASP A 110 -12.57 -10.65 -2.07
C ASP A 110 -12.44 -9.48 -1.08
N ALA A 111 -11.26 -9.28 -0.47
CA ALA A 111 -11.04 -8.23 0.54
C ALA A 111 -10.77 -6.82 -0.05
N PHE A 112 -10.70 -6.70 -1.38
CA PHE A 112 -10.31 -5.44 -2.03
C PHE A 112 -11.39 -4.94 -2.99
N SER A 113 -11.73 -3.66 -2.91
CA SER A 113 -12.73 -3.04 -3.79
C SER A 113 -12.21 -2.84 -5.21
N THR A 114 -10.88 -2.77 -5.37
CA THR A 114 -10.17 -2.88 -6.64
C THR A 114 -9.03 -3.89 -6.52
N LYS A 115 -8.75 -4.62 -7.61
CA LYS A 115 -7.67 -5.60 -7.67
C LYS A 115 -6.31 -4.97 -7.92
N GLU A 116 -6.30 -3.74 -8.41
CA GLU A 116 -5.11 -3.04 -8.88
C GLU A 116 -4.87 -1.80 -8.01
N SER A 117 -3.71 -1.78 -7.36
CA SER A 117 -3.26 -0.68 -6.51
C SER A 117 -2.39 0.27 -7.34
N PRO A 118 -2.68 1.58 -7.41
CA PRO A 118 -1.73 2.55 -7.95
C PRO A 118 -0.47 2.58 -7.09
N ILE A 119 0.67 2.86 -7.72
CA ILE A 119 1.99 2.84 -7.08
C ILE A 119 2.78 4.12 -7.37
N TRP A 120 3.95 4.27 -6.76
CA TRP A 120 4.79 5.48 -6.89
C TRP A 120 5.19 5.86 -8.32
N MET A 121 5.12 4.92 -9.28
CA MET A 121 5.44 5.19 -10.69
C MET A 121 4.28 5.83 -11.46
N ASP A 122 3.06 5.82 -10.92
CA ASP A 122 1.88 6.36 -11.60
C ASP A 122 1.98 7.88 -11.76
N SER A 123 1.71 8.35 -12.98
CA SER A 123 1.74 9.77 -13.37
C SER A 123 0.43 10.22 -14.03
N SER A 124 -0.66 9.51 -13.80
CA SER A 124 -1.91 9.63 -14.56
C SER A 124 -2.96 10.59 -13.95
N THR A 125 -2.55 11.41 -12.97
CA THR A 125 -3.45 12.20 -12.12
C THR A 125 -3.18 13.71 -12.18
N THR A 126 -2.53 14.22 -13.24
CA THR A 126 -2.22 15.66 -13.38
C THR A 126 -3.46 16.55 -13.24
N ALA A 127 -4.63 16.09 -13.72
CA ALA A 127 -5.89 16.83 -13.54
C ALA A 127 -6.26 16.95 -12.06
N GLN A 128 -6.22 15.85 -11.31
CA GLN A 128 -6.53 15.81 -9.88
C GLN A 128 -5.52 16.62 -9.06
N CYS A 129 -4.24 16.61 -9.44
CA CYS A 129 -3.22 17.48 -8.82
C CYS A 129 -3.61 18.95 -8.91
N ARG A 130 -4.02 19.42 -10.08
CA ARG A 130 -4.45 20.81 -10.30
C ARG A 130 -5.71 21.15 -9.51
N GLU A 131 -6.67 20.22 -9.46
CA GLU A 131 -7.90 20.39 -8.67
C GLU A 131 -7.59 20.56 -7.18
N ILE A 132 -6.73 19.72 -6.62
CA ILE A 132 -6.31 19.79 -5.22
C ILE A 132 -5.57 21.08 -4.94
N GLU A 133 -4.59 21.44 -5.78
CA GLU A 133 -3.86 22.72 -5.63
C GLU A 133 -4.83 23.91 -5.66
N ASN A 134 -5.80 23.93 -6.59
CA ASN A 134 -6.78 25.02 -6.66
C ASN A 134 -7.71 25.08 -5.43
N ALA A 135 -8.15 23.93 -4.92
CA ALA A 135 -9.05 23.84 -3.77
C ALA A 135 -8.42 24.39 -2.48
N VAL A 136 -7.11 24.18 -2.28
CA VAL A 136 -6.39 24.63 -1.08
C VAL A 136 -5.76 26.03 -1.20
N GLY A 137 -5.99 26.74 -2.32
CA GLY A 137 -5.46 28.09 -2.53
C GLY A 137 -4.06 28.14 -3.16
N GLY A 138 -3.65 27.09 -3.87
CA GLY A 138 -2.46 27.03 -4.72
C GLY A 138 -1.40 26.04 -4.27
N ALA A 139 -0.46 25.74 -5.18
CA ALA A 139 0.64 24.79 -4.96
C ALA A 139 1.53 25.14 -3.75
N LEU A 140 1.79 26.44 -3.51
CA LEU A 140 2.60 26.88 -2.38
C LEU A 140 1.90 26.64 -1.05
N THR A 141 0.59 26.95 -0.98
CA THR A 141 -0.22 26.70 0.21
C THR A 141 -0.27 25.21 0.54
N LEU A 142 -0.49 24.36 -0.48
CA LEU A 142 -0.44 22.91 -0.31
C LEU A 142 0.91 22.43 0.23
N ALA A 143 2.01 22.98 -0.30
CA ALA A 143 3.35 22.63 0.15
C ALA A 143 3.65 23.08 1.59
N GLN A 144 3.13 24.24 2.00
CA GLN A 144 3.28 24.72 3.37
C GLN A 144 2.54 23.86 4.39
N LEU A 145 1.38 23.31 4.00
CA LEU A 145 0.56 22.44 4.83
C LEU A 145 1.07 20.99 4.85
N THR A 146 1.38 20.44 3.68
CA THR A 146 1.65 18.99 3.50
C THR A 146 3.12 18.64 3.27
N GLY A 147 4.00 19.65 3.19
CA GLY A 147 5.42 19.47 2.87
C GLY A 147 5.72 19.29 1.38
N SER A 148 4.72 19.25 0.50
CA SER A 148 4.91 19.14 -0.95
C SER A 148 3.74 19.77 -1.71
N ARG A 149 4.02 20.28 -2.92
CA ARG A 149 2.94 20.56 -3.88
C ARG A 149 2.27 19.26 -4.34
N ALA A 150 1.24 19.35 -5.19
CA ALA A 150 0.61 18.13 -5.69
C ALA A 150 1.53 17.43 -6.69
N TYR A 151 1.70 16.12 -6.52
CA TYR A 151 2.44 15.26 -7.43
C TYR A 151 1.58 14.06 -7.78
N GLU A 152 1.64 13.60 -9.02
CA GLU A 152 0.69 12.63 -9.56
C GLU A 152 0.70 11.31 -8.80
N ARG A 153 1.87 10.86 -8.37
CA ARG A 153 2.01 9.63 -7.59
C ARG A 153 1.46 9.72 -6.17
N PHE A 154 1.30 10.93 -5.62
CA PHE A 154 0.86 11.10 -4.23
C PHE A 154 -0.56 10.55 -4.06
N THR A 155 -0.82 10.02 -2.86
CA THR A 155 -2.00 9.19 -2.65
C THR A 155 -3.32 9.95 -2.77
N GLY A 156 -3.38 11.21 -2.33
CA GLY A 156 -4.58 12.07 -2.46
C GLY A 156 -5.07 12.19 -3.91
N PRO A 157 -4.22 12.65 -4.86
CA PRO A 157 -4.55 12.64 -6.29
C PRO A 157 -5.02 11.28 -6.83
N GLN A 158 -4.40 10.17 -6.40
CA GLN A 158 -4.78 8.82 -6.81
C GLN A 158 -6.16 8.42 -6.28
N ILE A 159 -6.45 8.69 -5.00
CA ILE A 159 -7.77 8.47 -4.40
C ILE A 159 -8.83 9.27 -5.14
N ARG A 160 -8.54 10.55 -5.44
CA ARG A 160 -9.46 11.43 -6.16
C ARG A 160 -9.77 10.90 -7.56
N LYS A 161 -8.78 10.36 -8.28
CA LYS A 161 -9.01 9.72 -9.59
C LYS A 161 -9.92 8.50 -9.46
N ILE A 162 -9.73 7.64 -8.46
CA ILE A 162 -10.62 6.49 -8.24
C ILE A 162 -12.04 6.96 -7.90
N TYR A 163 -12.20 7.95 -7.03
CA TYR A 163 -13.50 8.54 -6.72
C TYR A 163 -14.23 9.05 -7.98
N GLN A 164 -13.52 9.77 -8.86
CA GLN A 164 -14.10 10.36 -10.07
C GLN A 164 -14.38 9.34 -11.19
N THR A 165 -13.51 8.33 -11.36
CA THR A 165 -13.56 7.41 -12.52
C THR A 165 -14.16 6.06 -12.20
N GLN A 166 -14.15 5.65 -10.93
CA GLN A 166 -14.63 4.37 -10.43
C GLN A 166 -15.42 4.57 -9.12
N PRO A 167 -16.53 5.33 -9.15
CA PRO A 167 -17.28 5.69 -7.94
C PRO A 167 -17.79 4.46 -7.17
N ASP A 168 -18.17 3.38 -7.87
CA ASP A 168 -18.59 2.13 -7.23
C ASP A 168 -17.48 1.48 -6.39
N VAL A 169 -16.23 1.53 -6.87
CA VAL A 169 -15.05 1.05 -6.13
C VAL A 169 -14.88 1.88 -4.86
N TYR A 170 -14.91 3.22 -5.00
CA TYR A 170 -14.74 4.12 -3.86
C TYR A 170 -15.87 3.94 -2.82
N HIS A 171 -17.12 3.90 -3.25
CA HIS A 171 -18.27 3.72 -2.35
C HIS A 171 -18.35 2.33 -1.72
N ASN A 172 -17.72 1.32 -2.32
CA ASN A 172 -17.58 -0.02 -1.73
C ASN A 172 -16.30 -0.17 -0.89
N THR A 173 -15.50 0.88 -0.74
CA THR A 173 -14.28 0.88 0.09
C THR A 173 -14.64 1.30 1.52
N GLU A 174 -14.18 0.55 2.53
CA GLU A 174 -14.33 0.91 3.95
C GLU A 174 -13.05 1.46 4.57
N ARG A 175 -11.89 1.13 3.99
CA ARG A 175 -10.57 1.58 4.46
C ARG A 175 -9.62 1.75 3.27
N ILE A 176 -8.81 2.81 3.31
CA ILE A 176 -7.69 3.00 2.39
C ILE A 176 -6.39 2.95 3.21
N SER A 177 -5.43 2.16 2.73
CA SER A 177 -4.12 1.97 3.35
C SER A 177 -3.03 2.41 2.39
N LEU A 178 -1.92 2.94 2.90
CA LEU A 178 -0.64 2.93 2.17
C LEU A 178 -0.06 1.53 2.15
N VAL A 179 0.81 1.20 1.19
CA VAL A 179 1.45 -0.14 1.11
C VAL A 179 2.13 -0.54 2.42
N SER A 180 2.73 0.41 3.14
CA SER A 180 3.30 0.23 4.48
C SER A 180 2.25 -0.26 5.50
N SER A 181 1.20 0.53 5.73
CA SER A 181 0.10 0.23 6.64
C SER A 181 -0.71 -1.01 6.20
N PHE A 182 -0.77 -1.29 4.90
CA PHE A 182 -1.37 -2.51 4.35
C PHE A 182 -0.61 -3.76 4.80
N MET A 183 0.72 -3.77 4.63
CA MET A 183 1.55 -4.91 5.09
C MET A 183 1.49 -5.08 6.61
N ALA A 184 1.52 -3.96 7.35
CA ALA A 184 1.31 -4.01 8.80
C ALA A 184 -0.06 -4.60 9.16
N SER A 185 -1.11 -4.27 8.40
CA SER A 185 -2.47 -4.80 8.63
C SER A 185 -2.54 -6.32 8.45
N LEU A 186 -1.84 -6.88 7.46
CA LEU A 186 -1.75 -8.32 7.26
C LEU A 186 -1.08 -9.02 8.44
N LEU A 187 -0.04 -8.43 9.02
CA LEU A 187 0.70 -9.01 10.14
C LEU A 187 -0.08 -8.99 11.46
N ILE A 188 -0.94 -7.98 11.67
CA ILE A 188 -1.71 -7.83 12.92
C ILE A 188 -3.14 -8.39 12.83
N GLY A 189 -3.60 -8.83 11.66
CA GLY A 189 -4.98 -9.31 11.46
C GLY A 189 -6.06 -8.24 11.71
N ALA A 190 -5.71 -6.96 11.52
CA ALA A 190 -6.58 -5.81 11.72
C ALA A 190 -6.07 -4.61 10.91
N TYR A 191 -6.80 -3.49 10.87
CA TYR A 191 -6.28 -2.30 10.19
C TYR A 191 -5.21 -1.57 11.00
N ALA A 192 -3.99 -1.57 10.48
CA ALA A 192 -2.95 -0.71 11.00
C ALA A 192 -3.23 0.77 10.64
N SER A 193 -2.74 1.68 11.49
CA SER A 193 -2.71 3.10 11.19
C SER A 193 -1.64 3.41 10.15
N ILE A 194 -1.85 4.50 9.40
CA ILE A 194 -0.79 5.12 8.61
C ILE A 194 0.08 5.91 9.59
N ASP A 195 1.40 5.74 9.50
CA ASP A 195 2.33 6.51 10.32
C ASP A 195 2.56 7.91 9.72
N GLU A 196 3.05 8.84 10.54
CA GLU A 196 3.24 10.23 10.12
C GLU A 196 4.23 10.37 8.95
N ALA A 197 5.27 9.53 8.90
CA ALA A 197 6.31 9.66 7.87
C ALA A 197 5.76 9.28 6.49
N ASP A 198 5.10 8.12 6.35
CA ASP A 198 4.53 7.72 5.06
C ASP A 198 3.25 8.52 4.74
N GLY A 199 2.47 8.90 5.77
CA GLY A 199 1.29 9.76 5.64
C GLY A 199 1.58 11.15 5.06
N SER A 200 2.80 11.68 5.27
CA SER A 200 3.24 12.93 4.65
C SER A 200 3.31 12.85 3.10
N GLY A 201 3.46 11.66 2.54
CA GLY A 201 3.52 11.41 1.09
C GLY A 201 2.18 11.40 0.37
N MET A 202 1.11 11.95 0.97
CA MET A 202 -0.25 11.81 0.47
C MET A 202 -0.87 13.11 -0.08
N ASN A 203 -0.31 14.29 0.23
CA ASN A 203 -0.98 15.60 0.08
C ASN A 203 -2.28 15.74 0.93
N LEU A 204 -2.43 14.95 1.99
CA LEU A 204 -3.63 14.94 2.85
C LEU A 204 -3.36 15.33 4.30
N MET A 205 -2.12 15.23 4.78
CA MET A 205 -1.76 15.46 6.18
C MET A 205 -1.14 16.83 6.37
N ASP A 206 -1.58 17.55 7.40
CA ASP A 206 -0.85 18.69 7.94
C ASP A 206 0.40 18.17 8.67
N ILE A 207 1.58 18.45 8.14
CA ILE A 207 2.84 17.91 8.70
C ILE A 207 3.22 18.57 10.03
N LYS A 208 2.65 19.74 10.37
CA LYS A 208 2.90 20.43 11.64
C LYS A 208 1.97 19.90 12.72
N GLU A 209 0.68 19.82 12.40
CA GLU A 209 -0.35 19.37 13.35
C GLU A 209 -0.45 17.84 13.44
N ARG A 210 0.19 17.11 12.51
CA ARG A 210 0.18 15.63 12.42
C ARG A 210 -1.26 15.08 12.35
N ALA A 211 -2.11 15.80 11.63
CA ALA A 211 -3.53 15.51 11.47
C ALA A 211 -3.95 15.66 10.01
N TRP A 212 -5.04 15.01 9.61
CA TRP A 212 -5.56 15.15 8.26
C TRP A 212 -6.16 16.55 8.03
N LEU A 213 -5.92 17.10 6.85
CA LEU A 213 -6.47 18.38 6.41
C LEU A 213 -7.87 18.15 5.84
N ASN A 214 -8.92 18.63 6.52
CA ASN A 214 -10.30 18.51 6.02
C ASN A 214 -10.44 19.05 4.58
N VAL A 215 -9.83 20.21 4.28
CA VAL A 215 -9.86 20.81 2.95
C VAL A 215 -9.19 19.96 1.86
N ALA A 216 -8.27 19.06 2.22
CA ALA A 216 -7.64 18.13 1.28
C ALA A 216 -8.41 16.81 1.14
N LEU A 217 -9.29 16.50 2.12
CA LEU A 217 -10.13 15.31 2.12
C LEU A 217 -11.48 15.53 1.39
N GLU A 218 -11.97 16.77 1.34
CA GLU A 218 -13.21 17.20 0.65
C GLU A 218 -13.00 17.42 -0.86
#